data_AF-A0A971VES8-F1
#
_entry.id   AF-A0A971VES8-F1
#
_cell.length_a   1.000
_cell.length_b   1.000
_cell.length_c   1.000
_cell.angle_alpha   90.00
_cell.angle_beta   90.00
_cell.angle_gamma   90.00
#
_symmetry.space_group_name_H-M   'P 1'
#
loop_
_entity.id
_entity.type
_entity.pdbx_description
1 polymer ?
#
loop_
_entity_poly.entity_id
_entity_poly.type
_entity_poly.pdbx_seq_one_letter_code
_entity_poly.pdbx_strand_id
1 'polypeptide(L)'
;MKRLKKIWWVIPAVLMWWGCERDYLFRGGDEGITFSSDTVMFDTIFTSIGSATRNFRIYNPYGSDMTIDAIRLAGGDDSKFRINVNGVPSHEVYEVPMRAGDSLYVFVEVTINPGESSDPSFVVTDSIVFSTKERNQSVKLVAYGQDVVLMRNQTIESMTFTAEKPYLIYDWLKVDTAAVLTIEEGAHLYFYQGAGLAVYSEASLKVKGTKENPVLFAGSRLEDWYLDKPGQWEGII
;
A
#
# COMPACT_ATOMS: atom_id res chain seq x y z
N MET A 1 63.43 19.54 30.89
CA MET A 1 62.61 18.74 29.95
C MET A 1 61.91 17.50 30.53
N LYS A 2 62.13 17.09 31.79
CA LYS A 2 61.47 15.89 32.37
C LYS A 2 60.03 16.08 32.90
N ARG A 3 59.56 17.32 33.12
CA ARG A 3 58.19 17.60 33.62
C ARG A 3 57.12 17.66 32.51
N LEU A 4 57.49 17.90 31.26
CA LEU A 4 56.54 17.91 30.13
C LEU A 4 56.12 16.49 29.67
N LYS A 5 56.95 15.46 29.88
CA LYS A 5 56.61 14.07 29.50
C LYS A 5 55.48 13.46 30.34
N LYS A 6 55.22 13.96 31.55
CA LYS A 6 54.08 13.50 32.38
C LYS A 6 52.72 14.05 31.92
N ILE A 7 52.71 15.22 31.27
CA ILE A 7 51.47 15.85 30.77
C ILE A 7 50.94 15.14 29.51
N TRP A 8 51.83 14.55 28.72
CA TRP A 8 51.46 13.79 27.51
C TRP A 8 50.65 12.51 27.78
N TRP A 9 50.69 11.97 29.00
CA TRP A 9 49.89 10.82 29.41
C TRP A 9 48.50 11.20 29.97
N VAL A 10 48.29 12.48 30.32
CA VAL A 10 47.01 12.94 30.89
C VAL A 10 46.01 13.33 29.78
N ILE A 11 46.50 13.82 28.65
CA ILE A 11 45.66 14.26 27.51
C ILE A 11 44.84 13.12 26.89
N PRO A 12 45.37 11.90 26.63
CA PRO A 12 44.55 10.81 26.11
C PRO A 12 43.56 10.25 27.14
N ALA A 13 43.81 10.40 28.45
CA ALA A 13 42.89 9.96 29.50
C ALA A 13 41.66 10.88 29.65
N VAL A 14 41.81 12.18 29.38
CA VAL A 14 40.71 13.16 29.42
C VAL A 14 39.77 13.01 28.21
N LEU A 15 40.29 12.52 27.06
CA LEU A 15 39.49 12.28 25.85
C LEU A 15 38.57 11.03 25.95
N MET A 16 38.77 10.14 26.94
CA MET A 16 37.93 8.95 27.13
C MET A 16 36.63 9.22 27.92
N TRP A 17 36.41 10.43 28.45
CA TRP A 17 35.21 10.78 29.21
C TRP A 17 34.12 11.52 28.42
N TRP A 18 34.29 11.66 27.10
CA TRP A 18 33.30 12.28 26.22
C TRP A 18 32.47 11.28 25.40
N GLY A 19 32.53 9.99 25.73
CA GLY A 19 31.63 8.98 25.19
C GLY A 19 30.40 8.77 26.06
N CYS A 20 29.56 9.79 26.24
CA CYS A 20 28.21 9.58 26.78
C CYS A 20 27.28 9.26 25.61
N GLU A 21 27.18 7.99 25.26
CA GLU A 21 26.08 7.52 24.43
C GLU A 21 24.82 7.55 25.28
N ARG A 22 23.76 8.21 24.80
CA ARG A 22 22.51 8.29 25.54
C ARG A 22 21.86 6.91 25.53
N ASP A 23 21.75 6.28 26.69
CA ASP A 23 21.02 5.02 26.82
C ASP A 23 19.52 5.25 26.56
N TYR A 24 18.97 4.52 25.60
CA TYR A 24 17.55 4.53 25.21
C TYR A 24 16.66 3.78 26.22
N LEU A 25 16.64 4.23 27.47
CA LEU A 25 15.92 3.56 28.56
C LEU A 25 14.46 4.03 28.74
N PHE A 26 14.13 5.20 28.20
CA PHE A 26 12.78 5.75 28.31
C PHE A 26 11.86 5.06 27.30
N ARG A 27 10.85 4.33 27.81
CA ARG A 27 9.90 3.56 27.00
C ARG A 27 8.51 4.19 26.98
N GLY A 28 8.45 5.51 27.14
CA GLY A 28 7.22 6.30 27.14
C GLY A 28 6.72 6.67 28.53
N GLY A 29 5.58 7.38 28.56
CA GLY A 29 4.83 7.71 29.77
C GLY A 29 3.33 7.60 29.51
N ASP A 30 2.52 8.06 30.47
CA ASP A 30 1.05 7.92 30.43
C ASP A 30 0.36 8.62 29.24
N GLU A 31 1.05 9.42 28.44
CA GLU A 31 0.48 10.06 27.24
C GLU A 31 0.69 9.21 25.96
N GLY A 32 1.64 8.26 25.97
CA GLY A 32 1.96 7.41 24.83
C GLY A 32 2.59 8.17 23.65
N ILE A 33 2.59 7.52 22.48
CA ILE A 33 3.00 8.12 21.20
C ILE A 33 1.80 8.74 20.49
N THR A 34 2.04 9.65 19.55
CA THR A 34 0.96 10.25 18.73
C THR A 34 1.11 9.87 17.26
N PHE A 35 0.00 9.88 16.52
CA PHE A 35 -0.04 9.50 15.12
C PHE A 35 -0.59 10.65 14.29
N SER A 36 -0.10 10.81 13.05
CA SER A 36 -0.68 11.77 12.11
C SER A 36 -2.06 11.35 11.59
N SER A 37 -2.44 10.08 11.80
CA SER A 37 -3.70 9.49 11.35
C SER A 37 -4.08 8.34 12.27
N ASP A 38 -5.37 8.19 12.53
CA ASP A 38 -5.97 7.09 13.28
C ASP A 38 -6.34 5.89 12.37
N THR A 39 -6.61 6.17 11.09
CA THR A 39 -6.99 5.17 10.08
C THR A 39 -6.31 5.45 8.74
N VAL A 40 -5.57 4.46 8.24
CA VAL A 40 -5.04 4.45 6.88
C VAL A 40 -6.02 3.71 5.99
N MET A 41 -6.69 4.46 5.11
CA MET A 41 -7.70 3.92 4.19
C MET A 41 -7.16 3.82 2.76
N PHE A 42 -7.42 2.68 2.14
CA PHE A 42 -7.20 2.41 0.74
C PHE A 42 -8.56 2.34 0.06
N ASP A 43 -8.69 3.08 -1.03
CA ASP A 43 -9.84 2.98 -1.93
C ASP A 43 -9.81 1.62 -2.68
N THR A 44 -10.71 1.43 -3.62
CA THR A 44 -10.90 0.23 -4.43
C THR A 44 -9.58 -0.35 -4.97
N ILE A 45 -9.17 -1.48 -4.42
CA ILE A 45 -8.00 -2.26 -4.81
C ILE A 45 -8.47 -3.48 -5.59
N PHE A 46 -8.06 -3.57 -6.85
CA PHE A 46 -8.31 -4.76 -7.64
C PHE A 46 -7.47 -5.94 -7.15
N THR A 47 -8.09 -7.13 -7.07
CA THR A 47 -7.38 -8.36 -6.70
C THR A 47 -6.23 -8.65 -7.67
N SER A 48 -5.22 -9.37 -7.19
CA SER A 48 -3.99 -9.73 -7.92
C SER A 48 -3.00 -8.58 -8.17
N ILE A 49 -3.38 -7.33 -7.97
CA ILE A 49 -2.48 -6.17 -8.08
C ILE A 49 -2.30 -5.56 -6.69
N GLY A 50 -1.06 -5.20 -6.35
CA GLY A 50 -0.79 -4.43 -5.13
C GLY A 50 -1.38 -3.02 -5.20
N SER A 51 -1.69 -2.45 -4.05
CA SER A 51 -2.12 -1.05 -3.95
C SER A 51 -0.98 -0.08 -4.25
N ALA A 52 -1.32 1.21 -4.38
CA ALA A 52 -0.33 2.25 -4.12
C ALA A 52 0.09 2.24 -2.63
N THR A 53 1.30 2.72 -2.36
CA THR A 53 1.81 2.91 -1.00
C THR A 53 1.15 4.13 -0.33
N ARG A 54 0.58 3.95 0.85
CA ARG A 54 0.15 5.05 1.75
C ARG A 54 1.18 5.22 2.86
N ASN A 55 1.21 6.38 3.51
CA ASN A 55 2.08 6.59 4.66
C ASN A 55 1.41 7.46 5.72
N PHE A 56 1.87 7.29 6.94
CA PHE A 56 1.58 8.17 8.07
C PHE A 56 2.83 8.29 8.95
N ARG A 57 2.76 9.18 9.94
CA ARG A 57 3.87 9.41 10.88
C ARG A 57 3.48 9.05 12.30
N ILE A 58 4.47 8.54 13.02
CA ILE A 58 4.46 8.37 14.49
C ILE A 58 5.32 9.49 15.06
N TYR A 59 4.90 10.12 16.15
CA TYR A 59 5.67 11.17 16.82
C TYR A 59 5.98 10.79 18.26
N ASN A 60 7.19 11.17 18.69
CA ASN A 60 7.56 11.22 20.09
C ASN A 60 7.15 12.59 20.66
N PRO A 61 6.08 12.69 21.47
CA PRO A 61 5.68 13.98 22.05
C PRO A 61 6.62 14.44 23.18
N TYR A 62 7.50 13.57 23.68
CA TYR A 62 8.34 13.83 24.82
C TYR A 62 9.61 14.60 24.45
N GLY A 63 10.11 15.38 25.41
CA GLY A 63 11.43 16.05 25.34
C GLY A 63 12.63 15.11 25.55
N SER A 64 12.39 13.80 25.64
CA SER A 64 13.38 12.76 25.89
C SER A 64 13.38 11.77 24.72
N ASP A 65 14.56 11.21 24.39
CA ASP A 65 14.66 10.10 23.45
C ASP A 65 13.88 8.89 24.02
N MET A 66 13.17 8.14 23.17
CA MET A 66 12.36 7.00 23.58
C MET A 66 12.55 5.77 22.68
N THR A 67 12.11 4.61 23.16
CA THR A 67 12.05 3.38 22.38
C THR A 67 10.64 2.81 22.37
N ILE A 68 10.14 2.47 21.19
CA ILE A 68 8.92 1.67 21.01
C ILE A 68 9.32 0.20 21.12
N ASP A 69 8.67 -0.56 21.99
CA ASP A 69 9.02 -1.96 22.24
C ASP A 69 8.74 -2.84 21.02
N ALA A 70 7.57 -2.67 20.41
CA ALA A 70 7.19 -3.41 19.21
C ALA A 70 6.22 -2.61 18.33
N ILE A 71 6.36 -2.76 17.02
CA ILE A 71 5.43 -2.30 16.00
C ILE A 71 5.06 -3.51 15.15
N ARG A 72 3.80 -3.91 15.12
CA ARG A 72 3.37 -5.14 14.46
C ARG A 72 2.03 -5.02 13.76
N LEU A 73 1.87 -5.72 12.65
CA LEU A 73 0.55 -5.99 12.10
C LEU A 73 -0.20 -6.98 13.00
N ALA A 74 -1.45 -6.68 13.34
CA ALA A 74 -2.25 -7.55 14.19
C ALA A 74 -2.56 -8.89 13.49
N GLY A 75 -2.75 -8.87 12.17
CA GLY A 75 -2.88 -10.08 11.35
C GLY A 75 -1.59 -10.89 11.18
N GLY A 76 -0.43 -10.37 11.60
CA GLY A 76 0.86 -11.06 11.45
C GLY A 76 1.14 -11.47 10.01
N ASP A 77 1.57 -12.72 9.81
CA ASP A 77 1.88 -13.29 8.49
C ASP A 77 0.64 -13.53 7.61
N ASP A 78 -0.56 -13.60 8.21
CA ASP A 78 -1.83 -13.72 7.48
C ASP A 78 -2.35 -12.34 7.01
N SER A 79 -1.69 -11.25 7.42
CA SER A 79 -2.10 -9.91 7.01
C SER A 79 -1.97 -9.73 5.50
N LYS A 80 -3.01 -9.17 4.90
CA LYS A 80 -2.97 -8.71 3.50
C LYS A 80 -2.21 -7.38 3.36
N PHE A 81 -1.91 -6.73 4.49
CA PHE A 81 -1.15 -5.50 4.55
C PHE A 81 0.34 -5.81 4.75
N ARG A 82 1.19 -4.93 4.21
CA ARG A 82 2.63 -4.92 4.45
C ARG A 82 3.01 -3.55 4.96
N ILE A 83 3.92 -3.50 5.93
CA ILE A 83 4.41 -2.25 6.47
C ILE A 83 5.92 -2.13 6.28
N ASN A 84 6.37 -0.89 6.14
CA ASN A 84 7.76 -0.52 6.23
C ASN A 84 7.89 0.61 7.25
N VAL A 85 8.65 0.35 8.30
CA VAL A 85 8.87 1.27 9.41
C VAL A 85 10.25 1.90 9.23
N ASN A 86 10.26 3.20 8.90
CA ASN A 86 11.48 3.99 8.75
C ASN A 86 12.57 3.35 7.86
N GLY A 87 12.16 2.72 6.76
CA GLY A 87 13.04 2.04 5.81
C GLY A 87 13.13 0.52 5.99
N VAL A 88 12.62 -0.03 7.09
CA VAL A 88 12.68 -1.47 7.39
C VAL A 88 11.35 -2.15 7.04
N PRO A 89 11.27 -2.96 5.96
CA PRO A 89 10.08 -3.74 5.66
C PRO A 89 9.96 -4.92 6.64
N SER A 90 8.82 -5.05 7.31
CA SER A 90 8.56 -6.17 8.23
C SER A 90 7.08 -6.28 8.56
N HIS A 91 6.63 -7.45 9.02
CA HIS A 91 5.33 -7.58 9.71
C HIS A 91 5.42 -7.16 11.18
N GLU A 92 6.62 -7.24 11.76
CA GLU A 92 6.90 -6.90 13.15
C GLU A 92 8.33 -6.35 13.31
N VAL A 93 8.48 -5.25 14.04
CA VAL A 93 9.78 -4.62 14.33
C VAL A 93 9.85 -4.36 15.83
N TYR A 94 10.98 -4.68 16.45
CA TYR A 94 11.22 -4.49 17.87
C TYR A 94 12.22 -3.37 18.13
N GLU A 95 12.14 -2.82 19.35
CA GLU A 95 13.10 -1.87 19.91
C GLU A 95 13.42 -0.71 18.96
N VAL A 96 12.38 0.00 18.52
CA VAL A 96 12.49 1.08 17.53
C VAL A 96 12.79 2.41 18.25
N PRO A 97 14.01 2.97 18.11
CA PRO A 97 14.37 4.21 18.78
C PRO A 97 13.78 5.45 18.08
N MET A 98 13.39 6.46 18.86
CA MET A 98 12.89 7.75 18.40
C MET A 98 13.50 8.87 19.24
N ARG A 99 14.07 9.89 18.60
CA ARG A 99 14.62 11.04 19.34
C ARG A 99 13.52 11.92 19.94
N ALA A 100 13.87 12.71 20.93
CA ALA A 100 13.00 13.71 21.54
C ALA A 100 12.35 14.62 20.48
N GLY A 101 11.01 14.70 20.47
CA GLY A 101 10.26 15.50 19.51
C GLY A 101 10.33 15.03 18.04
N ASP A 102 10.96 13.90 17.76
CA ASP A 102 11.16 13.39 16.41
C ASP A 102 9.98 12.51 15.94
N SER A 103 10.03 12.10 14.69
CA SER A 103 8.99 11.29 14.05
C SER A 103 9.56 10.17 13.18
N LEU A 104 8.78 9.11 13.01
CA LEU A 104 9.06 8.03 12.07
C LEU A 104 8.01 7.97 10.99
N TYR A 105 8.42 7.58 9.79
CA TYR A 105 7.49 7.20 8.73
C TYR A 105 7.10 5.73 8.84
N VAL A 106 5.81 5.47 8.62
CA VAL A 106 5.30 4.13 8.36
C VAL A 106 4.66 4.14 6.98
N PHE A 107 5.18 3.33 6.08
CA PHE A 107 4.59 3.07 4.77
C PHE A 107 3.76 1.81 4.85
N VAL A 108 2.60 1.81 4.19
CA VAL A 108 1.64 0.72 4.19
C VAL A 108 1.21 0.43 2.76
N GLU A 109 1.19 -0.85 2.42
CA GLU A 109 0.65 -1.38 1.16
C GLU A 109 -0.30 -2.53 1.47
N VAL A 110 -1.22 -2.81 0.55
CA VAL A 110 -2.10 -3.97 0.63
C VAL A 110 -2.03 -4.74 -0.68
N THR A 111 -2.09 -6.07 -0.61
CA THR A 111 -2.22 -6.94 -1.78
C THR A 111 -3.25 -8.01 -1.47
N ILE A 112 -4.27 -8.11 -2.31
CA ILE A 112 -5.41 -9.00 -2.09
C ILE A 112 -5.42 -10.07 -3.17
N ASN A 113 -5.49 -11.34 -2.77
CA ASN A 113 -5.58 -12.45 -3.71
C ASN A 113 -7.01 -12.58 -4.28
N PRO A 114 -7.16 -13.01 -5.53
CA PRO A 114 -8.47 -13.24 -6.13
C PRO A 114 -9.18 -14.43 -5.48
N GLY A 115 -10.52 -14.42 -5.47
CA GLY A 115 -11.34 -15.55 -4.99
C GLY A 115 -11.36 -15.76 -3.47
N GLU A 116 -10.81 -14.84 -2.68
CA GLU A 116 -10.88 -14.89 -1.20
C GLU A 116 -12.27 -14.49 -0.66
N SER A 117 -13.13 -13.93 -1.52
CA SER A 117 -14.51 -13.53 -1.22
C SER A 117 -15.45 -14.08 -2.29
N SER A 118 -16.66 -14.48 -1.89
CA SER A 118 -17.75 -14.79 -2.81
C SER A 118 -18.38 -13.53 -3.41
N ASP A 119 -18.28 -12.41 -2.71
CA ASP A 119 -18.73 -11.09 -3.20
C ASP A 119 -17.58 -10.43 -3.99
N PRO A 120 -17.84 -9.94 -5.23
CA PRO A 120 -16.85 -9.19 -5.99
C PRO A 120 -16.42 -7.89 -5.31
N SER A 121 -17.18 -7.33 -4.37
CA SER A 121 -16.79 -6.13 -3.61
C SER A 121 -16.77 -6.45 -2.12
N PHE A 122 -15.66 -6.17 -1.44
CA PHE A 122 -15.50 -6.53 -0.02
C PHE A 122 -14.56 -5.58 0.72
N VAL A 123 -14.56 -5.64 2.05
CA VAL A 123 -13.69 -4.82 2.89
C VAL A 123 -12.67 -5.69 3.60
N VAL A 124 -11.40 -5.33 3.49
CA VAL A 124 -10.29 -5.95 4.21
C VAL A 124 -9.85 -4.99 5.31
N THR A 125 -9.74 -5.49 6.54
CA THR A 125 -9.33 -4.68 7.69
C THR A 125 -8.20 -5.35 8.46
N ASP A 126 -7.33 -4.53 9.04
CA ASP A 126 -6.30 -4.94 9.99
C ASP A 126 -5.96 -3.73 10.89
N SER A 127 -4.95 -3.87 11.74
CA SER A 127 -4.39 -2.75 12.49
C SER A 127 -2.89 -2.92 12.70
N ILE A 128 -2.19 -1.80 12.78
CA ILE A 128 -0.81 -1.77 13.23
C ILE A 128 -0.85 -1.47 14.72
N VAL A 129 -0.32 -2.38 15.52
CA VAL A 129 -0.23 -2.29 16.98
C VAL A 129 1.14 -1.78 17.37
N PHE A 130 1.15 -0.73 18.17
CA PHE A 130 2.34 -0.10 18.75
C PHE A 130 2.35 -0.39 20.24
N SER A 131 3.37 -1.12 20.69
CA SER A 131 3.55 -1.48 22.08
C SER A 131 4.69 -0.66 22.67
N THR A 132 4.40 0.01 23.77
CA THR A 132 5.37 0.59 24.69
C THR A 132 5.18 -0.06 26.07
N LYS A 133 6.08 0.23 27.01
CA LYS A 133 6.07 -0.44 28.31
C LYS A 133 4.76 -0.23 29.06
N GLU A 134 4.18 0.95 28.95
CA GLU A 134 2.94 1.30 29.66
C GLU A 134 1.66 1.16 28.79
N ARG A 135 1.76 1.10 27.45
CA ARG A 135 0.58 1.20 26.58
C ARG A 135 0.69 0.43 25.27
N ASN A 136 -0.46 -0.10 24.84
CA ASN A 136 -0.70 -0.50 23.46
C ASN A 136 -1.60 0.51 22.76
N GLN A 137 -1.18 1.01 21.61
CA GLN A 137 -1.98 1.86 20.72
C GLN A 137 -2.10 1.19 19.35
N SER A 138 -3.10 1.59 18.56
CA SER A 138 -3.25 1.03 17.21
C SER A 138 -3.70 2.07 16.21
N VAL A 139 -3.20 1.94 14.98
CA VAL A 139 -3.73 2.62 13.79
C VAL A 139 -4.51 1.59 12.97
N LYS A 140 -5.72 1.95 12.54
CA LYS A 140 -6.59 1.06 11.76
C LYS A 140 -6.18 1.06 10.30
N LEU A 141 -6.27 -0.10 9.67
CA LEU A 141 -6.06 -0.28 8.24
C LEU A 141 -7.37 -0.75 7.63
N VAL A 142 -7.83 -0.05 6.58
CA VAL A 142 -9.07 -0.38 5.86
C VAL A 142 -8.80 -0.32 4.37
N ALA A 143 -9.15 -1.38 3.64
CA ALA A 143 -9.06 -1.42 2.19
C ALA A 143 -10.35 -1.96 1.58
N TYR A 144 -10.84 -1.30 0.53
CA TYR A 144 -11.96 -1.80 -0.27
C TYR A 144 -11.40 -2.67 -1.38
N GLY A 145 -11.68 -3.97 -1.35
CA GLY A 145 -11.24 -4.93 -2.36
C GLY A 145 -12.30 -5.10 -3.44
N GLN A 146 -11.85 -5.23 -4.70
CA GLN A 146 -12.68 -5.59 -5.83
C GLN A 146 -12.09 -6.81 -6.53
N ASP A 147 -12.80 -7.94 -6.50
CA ASP A 147 -12.40 -9.13 -7.25
C ASP A 147 -12.67 -8.94 -8.75
N VAL A 148 -11.67 -9.23 -9.57
CA VAL A 148 -11.69 -8.96 -11.02
C VAL A 148 -11.25 -10.16 -11.83
N VAL A 149 -11.72 -10.22 -13.07
CA VAL A 149 -11.15 -11.09 -14.10
C VAL A 149 -9.94 -10.39 -14.71
N LEU A 150 -8.74 -10.85 -14.35
CA LEU A 150 -7.48 -10.29 -14.86
C LEU A 150 -7.21 -10.76 -16.30
N MET A 151 -7.11 -9.82 -17.23
CA MET A 151 -6.75 -10.04 -18.63
C MET A 151 -5.36 -9.44 -18.90
N ARG A 152 -4.34 -10.30 -19.01
CA ARG A 152 -2.95 -9.89 -19.20
C ARG A 152 -2.39 -10.41 -20.52
N ASN A 153 -2.15 -9.49 -21.46
CA ASN A 153 -1.55 -9.78 -22.77
C ASN A 153 -2.21 -10.99 -23.48
N GLN A 154 -3.54 -10.96 -23.58
CA GLN A 154 -4.32 -12.07 -24.14
C GLN A 154 -4.79 -11.74 -25.56
N THR A 155 -4.78 -12.76 -26.41
CA THR A 155 -5.52 -12.74 -27.68
C THR A 155 -6.73 -13.65 -27.51
N ILE A 156 -7.91 -13.08 -27.65
CA ILE A 156 -9.18 -13.78 -27.49
C ILE A 156 -9.76 -14.09 -28.86
N GLU A 157 -10.34 -15.27 -28.99
CA GLU A 157 -11.30 -15.57 -30.04
C GLU A 157 -12.63 -14.89 -29.69
N SER A 158 -13.76 -15.60 -29.79
CA SER A 158 -15.06 -15.04 -29.40
C SER A 158 -15.30 -15.23 -27.90
N MET A 159 -15.63 -14.15 -27.19
CA MET A 159 -15.87 -14.17 -25.76
C MET A 159 -16.98 -13.19 -25.39
N THR A 160 -17.66 -13.45 -24.27
CA THR A 160 -18.68 -12.58 -23.70
C THR A 160 -18.24 -12.10 -22.33
N PHE A 161 -18.23 -10.78 -22.13
CA PHE A 161 -18.02 -10.12 -20.84
C PHE A 161 -19.38 -9.79 -20.21
N THR A 162 -19.53 -10.11 -18.92
CA THR A 162 -20.79 -9.94 -18.18
C THR A 162 -20.64 -8.93 -17.04
N ALA A 163 -21.74 -8.60 -16.36
CA ALA A 163 -21.74 -7.75 -15.17
C ALA A 163 -21.39 -8.50 -13.87
N GLU A 164 -21.11 -9.81 -13.93
CA GLU A 164 -20.86 -10.62 -12.72
C GLU A 164 -19.58 -10.20 -11.99
N LYS A 165 -18.52 -9.88 -12.75
CA LYS A 165 -17.26 -9.36 -12.23
C LYS A 165 -16.69 -8.31 -13.18
N PRO A 166 -16.03 -7.27 -12.65
CA PRO A 166 -15.24 -6.37 -13.48
C PRO A 166 -14.07 -7.10 -14.15
N TYR A 167 -13.68 -6.60 -15.32
CA TYR A 167 -12.52 -7.07 -16.05
C TYR A 167 -11.39 -6.06 -15.90
N LEU A 168 -10.20 -6.53 -15.59
CA LEU A 168 -9.01 -5.69 -15.49
C LEU A 168 -8.05 -6.02 -16.61
N ILE A 169 -7.98 -5.13 -17.60
CA ILE A 169 -7.07 -5.22 -18.73
C ILE A 169 -5.73 -4.63 -18.30
N TYR A 170 -4.75 -5.50 -18.03
CA TYR A 170 -3.46 -5.06 -17.49
C TYR A 170 -2.47 -4.62 -18.58
N ASP A 171 -2.52 -5.25 -19.75
CA ASP A 171 -1.67 -4.95 -20.90
C ASP A 171 -2.57 -4.78 -22.14
N TRP A 172 -2.27 -5.49 -23.24
CA TRP A 172 -3.14 -5.53 -24.41
C TRP A 172 -4.12 -6.70 -24.35
N LEU A 173 -5.40 -6.41 -24.53
CA LEU A 173 -6.41 -7.40 -24.91
C LEU A 173 -6.61 -7.29 -26.42
N LYS A 174 -6.41 -8.39 -27.15
CA LYS A 174 -6.52 -8.44 -28.62
C LYS A 174 -7.70 -9.31 -29.00
N VAL A 175 -8.66 -8.77 -29.75
CA VAL A 175 -9.73 -9.55 -30.38
C VAL A 175 -9.21 -10.02 -31.73
N ASP A 176 -9.07 -11.34 -31.89
CA ASP A 176 -8.46 -11.94 -33.07
C ASP A 176 -9.33 -11.76 -34.32
N THR A 177 -8.72 -11.96 -35.49
CA THR A 177 -9.35 -11.87 -36.80
C THR A 177 -10.60 -12.74 -36.86
N ALA A 178 -11.70 -12.19 -37.40
CA ALA A 178 -13.01 -12.84 -37.49
C ALA A 178 -13.68 -13.21 -36.14
N ALA A 179 -13.12 -12.78 -35.00
CA ALA A 179 -13.68 -13.06 -33.69
C ALA A 179 -14.63 -11.96 -33.20
N VAL A 180 -15.48 -12.30 -32.23
CA VAL A 180 -16.47 -11.36 -31.66
C VAL A 180 -16.32 -11.26 -30.15
N LEU A 181 -15.91 -10.09 -29.66
CA LEU A 181 -16.02 -9.74 -28.24
C LEU A 181 -17.38 -9.09 -27.99
N THR A 182 -18.22 -9.71 -27.18
CA THR A 182 -19.49 -9.15 -26.74
C THR A 182 -19.37 -8.66 -25.30
N ILE A 183 -19.79 -7.43 -25.02
CA ILE A 183 -19.82 -6.87 -23.67
C ILE A 183 -21.28 -6.61 -23.33
N GLU A 184 -21.82 -7.40 -22.41
CA GLU A 184 -23.20 -7.31 -21.95
C GLU A 184 -23.42 -6.04 -21.11
N GLU A 185 -24.68 -5.62 -20.97
CA GLU A 185 -25.05 -4.45 -20.18
C GLU A 185 -24.56 -4.53 -18.73
N GLY A 186 -24.19 -3.39 -18.14
CA GLY A 186 -23.67 -3.32 -16.76
C GLY A 186 -22.25 -3.85 -16.55
N ALA A 187 -21.56 -4.34 -17.59
CA ALA A 187 -20.18 -4.79 -17.46
C ALA A 187 -19.21 -3.62 -17.24
N HIS A 188 -18.19 -3.83 -16.39
CA HIS A 188 -17.14 -2.86 -16.09
C HIS A 188 -15.79 -3.36 -16.57
N LEU A 189 -15.11 -2.56 -17.39
CA LEU A 189 -13.76 -2.82 -17.88
C LEU A 189 -12.84 -1.70 -17.38
N TYR A 190 -11.82 -2.10 -16.62
CA TYR A 190 -10.77 -1.22 -16.13
C TYR A 190 -9.47 -1.48 -16.88
N PHE A 191 -8.79 -0.41 -17.30
CA PHE A 191 -7.54 -0.48 -18.04
C PHE A 191 -6.38 0.02 -17.17
N TYR A 192 -5.38 -0.83 -16.98
CA TYR A 192 -4.15 -0.44 -16.30
C TYR A 192 -3.35 0.58 -17.13
N GLN A 193 -2.36 1.23 -16.51
CA GLN A 193 -1.55 2.22 -17.18
C GLN A 193 -0.85 1.65 -18.43
N GLY A 194 -1.16 2.21 -19.60
CA GLY A 194 -0.62 1.76 -20.90
C GLY A 194 -1.29 0.51 -21.49
N ALA A 195 -2.39 0.05 -20.88
CA ALA A 195 -3.21 -1.02 -21.41
C ALA A 195 -4.07 -0.56 -22.60
N GLY A 196 -4.52 -1.50 -23.43
CA GLY A 196 -5.37 -1.19 -24.59
C GLY A 196 -6.20 -2.38 -25.03
N LEU A 197 -7.28 -2.11 -25.76
CA LEU A 197 -8.10 -3.11 -26.43
C LEU A 197 -7.89 -2.97 -27.94
N ALA A 198 -7.28 -3.95 -28.57
CA ALA A 198 -7.09 -3.98 -30.02
C ALA A 198 -8.10 -4.92 -30.67
N VAL A 199 -8.83 -4.44 -31.68
CA VAL A 199 -9.81 -5.20 -32.45
C VAL A 199 -9.25 -5.39 -33.87
N TYR A 200 -8.82 -6.60 -34.21
CA TYR A 200 -8.15 -6.85 -35.49
C TYR A 200 -9.10 -6.86 -36.68
N SER A 201 -8.54 -6.92 -37.89
CA SER A 201 -9.31 -6.92 -39.14
C SER A 201 -10.36 -8.04 -39.11
N GLU A 202 -11.57 -7.75 -39.59
CA GLU A 202 -12.71 -8.68 -39.59
C GLU A 202 -13.23 -9.09 -38.19
N ALA A 203 -12.59 -8.67 -37.10
CA ALA A 203 -13.10 -8.85 -35.75
C ALA A 203 -14.25 -7.87 -35.46
N SER A 204 -15.03 -8.13 -34.40
CA SER A 204 -16.14 -7.27 -33.99
C SER A 204 -16.18 -7.09 -32.48
N LEU A 205 -16.33 -5.84 -32.05
CA LEU A 205 -16.67 -5.48 -30.67
C LEU A 205 -18.15 -5.11 -30.59
N LYS A 206 -18.92 -5.85 -29.79
CA LYS A 206 -20.36 -5.61 -29.57
C LYS A 206 -20.60 -5.15 -28.14
N VAL A 207 -20.86 -3.86 -27.95
CA VAL A 207 -21.18 -3.28 -26.63
C VAL A 207 -22.69 -3.13 -26.50
N LYS A 208 -23.30 -3.85 -25.55
CA LYS A 208 -24.76 -3.92 -25.37
C LYS A 208 -25.29 -3.10 -24.18
N GLY A 209 -24.52 -2.11 -23.72
CA GLY A 209 -24.94 -1.22 -22.64
C GLY A 209 -26.24 -0.48 -22.94
N THR A 210 -27.06 -0.31 -21.90
CA THR A 210 -28.31 0.46 -21.94
C THR A 210 -28.15 1.78 -21.19
N LYS A 211 -29.15 2.66 -21.24
CA LYS A 211 -29.13 3.90 -20.44
C LYS A 211 -29.19 3.58 -18.95
N GLU A 212 -29.96 2.55 -18.61
CA GLU A 212 -30.16 2.06 -17.25
C GLU A 212 -28.94 1.27 -16.76
N ASN A 213 -28.34 0.45 -17.62
CA ASN A 213 -27.16 -0.37 -17.32
C ASN A 213 -26.04 -0.11 -18.35
N PRO A 214 -25.32 1.02 -18.23
CA PRO A 214 -24.24 1.34 -19.15
C PRO A 214 -23.08 0.36 -18.99
N VAL A 215 -22.32 0.17 -20.07
CA VAL A 215 -21.00 -0.49 -19.99
C VAL A 215 -19.96 0.58 -19.67
N LEU A 216 -19.13 0.32 -18.66
CA LEU A 216 -18.08 1.23 -18.23
C LEU A 216 -16.72 0.81 -18.82
N PHE A 217 -16.04 1.76 -19.46
CA PHE A 217 -14.62 1.67 -19.81
C PHE A 217 -13.89 2.79 -19.09
N ALA A 218 -12.99 2.45 -18.17
CA ALA A 218 -12.29 3.43 -17.33
C ALA A 218 -10.84 3.03 -17.04
N GLY A 219 -10.02 3.97 -16.61
CA GLY A 219 -8.70 3.65 -16.07
C GLY A 219 -8.81 2.87 -14.76
N SER A 220 -7.80 2.06 -14.43
CA SER A 220 -7.78 1.28 -13.19
C SER A 220 -7.41 2.10 -11.94
N ARG A 221 -7.18 3.41 -12.09
CA ARG A 221 -6.90 4.35 -11.01
C ARG A 221 -8.17 5.10 -10.67
N LEU A 222 -8.87 4.66 -9.64
CA LEU A 222 -10.19 5.18 -9.24
C LEU A 222 -10.11 6.33 -8.24
N GLU A 223 -8.92 6.69 -7.77
CA GLU A 223 -8.74 7.75 -6.80
C GLU A 223 -9.09 9.13 -7.41
N ASP A 224 -9.72 10.02 -6.63
CA ASP A 224 -10.21 11.35 -7.08
C ASP A 224 -9.21 12.15 -7.93
N TRP A 225 -7.92 12.09 -7.56
CA TRP A 225 -6.86 12.81 -8.28
C TRP A 225 -6.65 12.34 -9.73
N TYR A 226 -7.05 11.10 -10.04
CA TYR A 226 -6.89 10.48 -11.35
C TYR A 226 -8.12 10.61 -12.25
N LEU A 227 -9.30 11.01 -11.74
CA LEU A 227 -10.55 11.02 -12.52
C LEU A 227 -10.43 11.74 -13.87
N ASP A 228 -9.76 12.89 -13.89
CA ASP A 228 -9.62 13.74 -15.09
C ASP A 228 -8.23 13.68 -15.74
N LYS A 229 -7.41 12.67 -15.42
CA LYS A 229 -6.06 12.57 -15.98
C LYS A 229 -6.10 11.87 -17.36
N PRO A 230 -5.64 12.53 -18.45
CA PRO A 230 -5.55 11.89 -19.75
C PRO A 230 -4.43 10.86 -19.81
N GLY A 231 -4.48 9.94 -20.78
CA GLY A 231 -3.40 8.98 -21.04
C GLY A 231 -3.28 7.86 -20.01
N GLN A 232 -4.37 7.54 -19.29
CA GLN A 232 -4.38 6.40 -18.37
C GLN A 232 -4.35 5.05 -19.09
N TRP A 233 -4.78 5.00 -20.34
CA TRP A 233 -4.77 3.81 -21.19
C TRP A 233 -4.75 4.23 -22.66
N GLU A 234 -4.34 3.32 -23.54
CA GLU A 234 -4.09 3.57 -24.96
C GLU A 234 -5.37 3.67 -25.80
N GLY A 235 -6.52 3.28 -25.23
CA GLY A 235 -7.82 3.31 -25.89
C GLY A 235 -8.26 1.95 -26.46
N ILE A 236 -9.36 2.02 -27.21
CA ILE A 236 -9.87 0.92 -28.04
C ILE A 236 -9.46 1.24 -29.47
N ILE A 237 -8.72 0.34 -30.12
CA ILE A 237 -8.06 0.53 -31.41
C ILE A 237 -8.50 -0.54 -32.40
#